data_AF-A0A851BWA5-F1
#
_entry.id   AF-A0A851BWA5-F1
#
_cell.length_a   1.000
_cell.length_b   1.000
_cell.length_c   1.000
_cell.angle_alpha   90.00
_cell.angle_beta   90.00
_cell.angle_gamma   90.00
#
_symmetry.space_group_name_H-M   'P 1'
#
loop_
_entity.id
_entity.type
_entity.pdbx_description
1 polymer ?
#
loop_
_entity_poly.entity_id
_entity_poly.type
_entity_poly.pdbx_seq_one_letter_code
_entity_poly.pdbx_strand_id
1 'polypeptide(L)' 'DPRKEEPWETTLKTTVVDIEVGEFKGHKVSLWDLLHSKYIPEENRKELLELYEAGELTLEQVRTVVSTIVTRAAAAAA' A
#
# COMPACT_ATOMS: atom_id res chain seq x y z
N ASP A 1 -11.02 0.64 -26.17
CA ASP A 1 -9.70 0.96 -25.63
C ASP A 1 -9.23 -0.09 -24.65
N PRO A 2 -8.03 -0.67 -24.81
CA PRO A 2 -7.50 -1.56 -23.81
C PRO A 2 -7.25 -0.73 -22.55
N ARG A 3 -8.11 -0.93 -21.55
CA ARG A 3 -7.87 -0.74 -20.11
C ARG A 3 -6.79 0.30 -19.81
N LYS A 4 -7.19 1.56 -19.67
CA LYS A 4 -6.32 2.60 -19.10
C LYS A 4 -5.98 2.18 -17.67
N GLU A 5 -4.87 1.49 -17.49
CA GLU A 5 -4.22 1.40 -16.20
C GLU A 5 -3.77 2.82 -15.87
N GLU A 6 -4.31 3.40 -14.82
CA GLU A 6 -3.99 4.77 -14.45
C GLU A 6 -2.49 4.87 -14.09
N PRO A 7 -1.79 5.98 -14.41
CA PRO A 7 -0.35 6.11 -14.15
C PRO A 7 0.03 5.88 -12.67
N TRP A 8 -0.90 6.24 -11.78
CA TRP A 8 -0.76 6.06 -10.34
C TRP A 8 -0.79 4.57 -9.96
N GLU A 9 -1.60 3.74 -10.63
CA GLU A 9 -1.69 2.29 -10.36
C GLU A 9 -0.38 1.58 -10.70
N THR A 10 0.22 1.89 -11.85
CA THR A 10 1.52 1.34 -12.25
C THR A 10 2.62 1.76 -11.27
N THR A 11 2.57 3.00 -10.78
CA THR A 11 3.52 3.51 -9.79
C THR A 11 3.42 2.73 -8.47
N LEU A 12 2.21 2.45 -7.99
CA LEU A 12 2.00 1.64 -6.78
C LEU A 12 2.44 0.18 -6.96
N LYS A 13 2.18 -0.42 -8.14
CA LYS A 13 2.61 -1.81 -8.45
C LYS A 13 4.12 -1.96 -8.56
N THR A 14 4.82 -0.95 -9.07
CA THR A 14 6.29 -0.97 -9.22
C THR A 14 7.02 -0.54 -7.95
N THR A 15 6.34 0.15 -7.04
CA THR A 15 6.90 0.56 -5.75
C THR A 15 6.94 -0.62 -4.78
N VAL A 16 8.15 -1.06 -4.45
CA VAL A 16 8.37 -2.15 -3.51
C VAL A 16 8.53 -1.61 -2.09
N VAL A 17 7.89 -2.30 -1.15
CA VAL A 17 7.95 -1.99 0.28
C VAL A 17 8.51 -3.20 1.02
N ASP A 18 9.59 -2.97 1.76
CA ASP A 18 10.15 -3.93 2.69
C ASP A 18 9.42 -3.80 4.03
N ILE A 19 8.75 -4.89 4.44
CA ILE A 19 8.12 -5.00 5.75
C ILE A 19 9.01 -5.87 6.63
N GLU A 20 9.31 -5.41 7.84
CA GLU A 20 10.23 -6.11 8.75
C GLU A 20 9.51 -7.01 9.79
N VAL A 21 8.18 -7.07 9.73
CA VAL A 21 7.33 -7.78 10.68
C VAL A 21 6.24 -8.61 10.02
N GLY A 22 5.69 -9.58 10.75
CA GLY A 22 4.56 -10.41 10.29
C GLY A 22 4.89 -11.34 9.11
N GLU A 23 3.84 -11.71 8.37
CA GLU A 23 3.89 -12.63 7.22
C GLU A 23 4.75 -12.09 6.06
N PHE A 24 4.84 -10.77 5.94
CA PHE A 24 5.64 -10.10 4.90
C PHE A 24 7.11 -9.89 5.29
N LYS A 25 7.53 -10.32 6.48
CA LYS A 25 8.91 -10.18 6.93
C LYS A 25 9.86 -10.83 5.93
N GLY A 26 10.82 -10.04 5.42
CA GLY A 26 11.82 -10.51 4.45
C GLY A 26 11.27 -10.73 3.04
N HIS A 27 10.03 -10.31 2.77
CA HIS A 27 9.43 -10.34 1.44
C HIS A 27 9.34 -8.92 0.88
N LYS A 28 9.69 -8.81 -0.41
CA LYS A 28 9.53 -7.60 -1.20
C LYS A 28 8.12 -7.60 -1.79
N VAL A 29 7.23 -6.82 -1.20
CA VAL A 29 5.81 -6.75 -1.60
C VAL A 29 5.55 -5.41 -2.27
N SER A 30 4.74 -5.39 -3.33
CA SER A 30 4.38 -4.11 -3.96
C SER A 30 3.43 -3.31 -3.04
N LEU A 31 3.51 -1.99 -3.12
CA LEU A 31 2.62 -1.11 -2.37
C LEU A 31 1.15 -1.38 -2.72
N TRP A 32 0.88 -1.71 -3.99
CA TRP A 32 -0.43 -2.14 -4.46
C TRP A 32 -0.92 -3.43 -3.78
N ASP A 33 -0.07 -4.46 -3.71
CA ASP A 33 -0.43 -5.73 -3.05
C ASP A 33 -0.66 -5.53 -1.55
N LEU A 34 0.10 -4.63 -0.91
CA LEU A 34 -0.12 -4.27 0.50
C LEU A 34 -1.45 -3.54 0.71
N LEU A 35 -1.78 -2.58 -0.15
CA LEU A 35 -3.07 -1.88 -0.15
C LEU A 35 -4.25 -2.85 -0.32
N HIS A 36 -4.08 -3.89 -1.14
CA HIS A 36 -5.08 -4.93 -1.36
C HIS A 36 -4.96 -6.12 -0.39
N SER A 37 -4.05 -6.05 0.59
CA SER A 37 -3.88 -7.11 1.58
C SER A 37 -4.94 -7.05 2.66
N LYS A 38 -5.14 -8.18 3.36
CA LYS A 38 -6.03 -8.30 4.53
C LYS A 38 -5.70 -7.34 5.68
N TYR A 39 -4.51 -6.73 5.68
CA TYR A 39 -4.05 -5.83 6.73
C TYR A 39 -4.59 -4.41 6.57
N ILE A 40 -4.98 -4.03 5.35
CA ILE A 40 -5.54 -2.72 5.05
C ILE A 40 -7.02 -2.89 4.72
N PRO A 41 -7.94 -2.36 5.56
CA PRO A 41 -9.34 -2.41 5.25
C PRO A 41 -9.65 -1.56 4.01
N GLU A 42 -10.71 -1.93 3.30
CA GLU A 42 -11.10 -1.26 2.05
C GLU A 42 -11.33 0.24 2.21
N GLU A 43 -11.86 0.69 3.36
CA GLU A 43 -12.07 2.11 3.68
C GLU A 43 -10.74 2.89 3.68
N ASN A 44 -9.75 2.44 4.47
CA ASN A 44 -8.42 3.05 4.50
C ASN A 44 -7.73 3.02 3.14
N ARG A 45 -7.87 1.91 2.38
CA ARG A 45 -7.34 1.82 1.02
C ARG A 45 -7.95 2.90 0.14
N LYS A 46 -9.27 3.04 0.16
CA LYS A 46 -9.99 3.99 -0.67
C LYS A 46 -9.57 5.43 -0.34
N GLU A 47 -9.54 5.77 0.94
CA GLU A 47 -9.10 7.09 1.41
C GLU A 47 -7.66 7.41 0.97
N LEU A 48 -6.73 6.46 1.12
CA LEU A 48 -5.34 6.63 0.68
C LEU A 48 -5.22 6.85 -0.83
N LEU A 49 -6.01 6.12 -1.63
CA LEU A 49 -6.01 6.27 -3.07
C LEU A 49 -6.63 7.61 -3.49
N GLU A 50 -7.73 8.03 -2.86
CA GLU A 50 -8.36 9.33 -3.12
C GLU A 50 -7.41 10.49 -2.79
N LEU A 51 -6.70 10.42 -1.67
CA LEU A 51 -5.70 11.44 -1.30
C LEU A 51 -4.47 11.43 -2.23
N TYR A 52 -4.03 10.26 -2.69
CA TYR A 52 -2.93 10.14 -3.65
C TYR A 52 -3.33 10.68 -5.03
N GLU A 53 -4.53 10.36 -5.50
CA GLU A 53 -5.09 10.85 -6.77
C GLU A 53 -5.34 12.37 -6.72
N ALA A 54 -5.78 12.89 -5.57
CA ALA A 54 -5.91 14.33 -5.33
C ALA A 54 -4.57 15.06 -5.24
N GLY A 55 -3.44 14.33 -5.15
CA GLY A 55 -2.11 14.91 -4.96
C GLY A 55 -1.85 15.44 -3.55
N GLU A 56 -2.74 15.13 -2.59
CA GLU A 56 -2.58 15.47 -1.16
C GLU A 56 -1.50 14.60 -0.50
N LEU A 57 -1.37 13.36 -0.95
CA LEU A 57 -0.31 12.44 -0.55
C LEU A 57 0.67 12.20 -1.68
N THR A 58 1.95 12.13 -1.32
CA THR A 58 3.02 11.65 -2.19
C THR A 58 3.19 10.15 -2.07
N LEU A 59 3.85 9.54 -3.06
CA LEU A 59 4.14 8.11 -3.07
C LEU A 59 4.88 7.63 -1.80
N GLU A 60 5.83 8.41 -1.30
CA GLU A 60 6.55 8.09 -0.05
C GLU A 60 5.65 8.14 1.18
N GLN A 61 4.69 9.09 1.22
CA GLN A 61 3.73 9.16 2.32
C GLN A 61 2.78 7.95 2.28
N VAL A 62 2.23 7.62 1.11
CA VAL A 62 1.38 6.42 0.95
C VAL A 62 2.17 5.18 1.37
N ARG A 63 3.41 5.04 0.92
CA ARG A 63 4.32 3.95 1.33
C ARG A 63 4.48 3.88 2.84
N THR A 64 4.74 5.01 3.49
CA THR A 64 4.96 5.08 4.94
C THR A 64 3.70 4.70 5.71
N VAL A 65 2.53 5.23 5.30
CA VAL A 65 1.25 4.93 5.94
C VAL A 65 0.90 3.46 5.79
N VAL A 66 0.99 2.91 4.57
CA VAL A 66 0.74 1.50 4.30
C VAL A 66 1.68 0.60 5.10
N SER A 67 2.99 0.89 5.09
CA SER A 67 3.97 0.14 5.87
C SER A 67 3.64 0.15 7.36
N THR A 68 3.21 1.30 7.87
CA THR A 68 2.85 1.47 9.28
C THR A 68 1.59 0.67 9.63
N ILE A 69 0.55 0.73 8.80
CA ILE A 69 -0.70 -0.04 9.02
C ILE A 69 -0.38 -1.53 9.01
N VAL A 70 0.32 -2.01 7.99
CA VAL A 70 0.71 -3.41 7.86
C VAL A 70 1.57 -3.84 9.05
N THR A 71 2.54 -3.03 9.46
CA THR A 71 3.42 -3.32 10.60
C THR A 71 2.63 -3.44 11.90
N ARG A 72 1.71 -2.51 12.15
CA ARG A 72 0.86 -2.52 13.35
C ARG A 72 -0.11 -3.70 13.35
N ALA A 73 -0.75 -3.96 12.22
CA ALA A 73 -1.70 -5.07 12.09
C ALA A 73 -1.01 -6.44 12.19
N ALA A 74 0.20 -6.56 11.62
CA ALA A 74 1.05 -7.74 11.79
C ALA A 74 1.48 -7.95 13.24
N ALA A 75 1.88 -6.90 13.94
CA ALA A 75 2.28 -6.98 15.35
C ALA A 75 1.11 -7.36 16.28
N ALA A 76 -0.12 -6.91 15.97
CA ALA A 76 -1.31 -7.26 16.74
C ALA A 76 -1.80 -8.70 16.53
N ALA A 77 -1.38 -9.35 15.44
CA ALA A 77 -1.76 -10.72 15.10
C ALA A 77 -0.75 -11.78 15.60
N ALA A 78 0.36 -11.36 16.21
CA ALA A 78 1.42 -12.22 16.78
C ALA A 78 1.24 -12.38 18.30
#